data_AF-A0A6V7LN46-F1
#
_entry.id   AF-A0A6V7LN46-F1
#
_cell.length_a   1.000
_cell.length_b   1.000
_cell.length_c   1.000
_cell.angle_alpha   90.00
_cell.angle_beta   90.00
_cell.angle_gamma   90.00
#
_symmetry.space_group_name_H-M   'P 1'
#
loop_
_entity.id
_entity.type
_entity.pdbx_description
1 polymer ?
#
loop_
_entity_poly.entity_id
_entity_poly.type
_entity_poly.pdbx_seq_one_letter_code
_entity_poly.pdbx_strand_id
1 'polypeptide(L)'
;FCHQKSSLAVLCSYITGDALLYSMFREEAVPVPCPFRGPMTFTYNRGHGTCSNPLSNVDTCTDDSRLLFKYQACPDVPASESS
;
A
#
# COMPACT_ATOMS: atom_id res chain seq x y z
N PHE A 1 -26.97 -12.54 23.84
CA PHE A 1 -26.17 -12.49 25.08
C PHE A 1 -25.01 -11.53 24.81
N CYS A 2 -24.92 -10.41 25.54
CA CYS A 2 -23.80 -9.47 25.40
C CYS A 2 -23.02 -9.46 26.71
N HIS A 3 -21.71 -9.68 26.64
CA HIS A 3 -20.85 -9.52 27.81
C HIS A 3 -20.68 -8.04 28.15
N GLN A 4 -20.60 -7.72 29.45
CA GLN A 4 -20.21 -6.39 29.91
C GLN A 4 -18.84 -6.02 29.33
N LYS A 5 -18.71 -4.77 28.85
CA LYS A 5 -17.46 -4.26 28.27
C LYS A 5 -16.35 -4.30 29.32
N SER A 6 -15.39 -5.21 29.16
CA SER A 6 -14.13 -5.27 29.90
C SER A 6 -13.04 -4.45 29.19
N SER A 7 -11.82 -4.44 29.73
CA SER A 7 -10.67 -3.81 29.07
C SER A 7 -10.33 -4.51 27.75
N LEU A 8 -9.77 -3.75 26.80
CA LEU A 8 -9.41 -4.26 25.47
C LEU A 8 -8.52 -5.52 25.53
N ALA A 9 -7.58 -5.56 26.47
CA ALA A 9 -6.68 -6.70 26.67
C ALA A 9 -7.44 -8.00 27.01
N VAL A 10 -8.46 -7.91 27.87
CA VAL A 10 -9.28 -9.05 28.27
C VAL A 10 -10.17 -9.51 27.11
N LEU A 11 -10.69 -8.59 26.29
CA LEU A 11 -11.46 -8.94 25.10
C LEU A 11 -10.59 -9.68 24.06
N CYS A 12 -9.37 -9.19 23.83
CA CYS A 12 -8.43 -9.81 22.89
C CYS A 12 -8.00 -11.22 23.32
N SER A 13 -7.94 -11.53 24.62
CA SER A 13 -7.57 -12.88 25.08
C SER A 13 -8.61 -13.96 24.76
N TYR A 14 -9.86 -13.57 24.45
CA TYR A 14 -10.91 -14.50 24.03
C TYR A 14 -10.89 -14.79 22.52
N ILE A 15 -10.12 -14.03 21.74
CA ILE A 15 -9.99 -14.23 20.30
C ILE A 15 -8.83 -15.21 20.09
N THR A 16 -9.13 -16.49 19.88
CA THR A 16 -8.11 -17.48 19.54
C THR A 16 -7.69 -17.31 18.08
N GLY A 17 -6.38 -17.44 17.79
CA GLY A 17 -5.85 -17.20 16.44
C GLY A 17 -6.32 -18.21 15.38
N ASP A 18 -6.91 -19.31 15.82
CA ASP A 18 -7.45 -20.42 15.04
C ASP A 18 -9.00 -20.45 15.00
N ALA A 19 -9.68 -19.49 15.64
CA ALA A 19 -11.12 -19.39 15.58
C ALA A 19 -11.61 -19.08 14.15
N LEU A 20 -12.77 -19.62 13.78
CA LEU A 20 -13.51 -19.21 12.59
C LEU A 20 -13.90 -17.73 12.73
N LEU A 21 -13.25 -16.87 11.94
CA LEU A 21 -13.53 -15.45 11.91
C LEU A 21 -14.56 -15.13 10.82
N TYR A 22 -15.62 -14.43 11.21
CA TYR A 22 -16.58 -13.87 10.28
C TYR A 22 -16.10 -12.49 9.83
N SER A 23 -15.82 -12.35 8.54
CA SER A 23 -15.52 -11.04 7.93
C SER A 23 -16.82 -10.29 7.68
N MET A 24 -17.00 -9.15 8.34
CA MET A 24 -18.12 -8.25 8.10
C MET A 24 -17.64 -7.11 7.19
N PHE A 25 -18.37 -6.92 6.08
CA PHE A 25 -18.16 -5.80 5.18
C PHE A 25 -19.37 -4.88 5.25
N ARG A 26 -19.13 -3.58 5.31
CA ARG A 26 -20.21 -2.59 5.23
C ARG A 26 -20.62 -2.45 3.76
N GLU A 27 -21.87 -2.80 3.46
CA GLU A 27 -22.43 -2.79 2.09
C GLU A 27 -22.35 -1.41 1.43
N GLU A 28 -22.65 -0.35 2.17
CA GLU A 28 -22.56 1.04 1.70
C GLU A 28 -21.37 1.79 2.34
N ALA A 29 -20.18 1.19 2.30
CA ALA A 29 -18.98 1.88 2.75
C ALA A 29 -18.56 2.94 1.73
N VAL A 30 -18.32 4.17 2.20
CA VAL A 30 -17.68 5.19 1.38
C VAL A 30 -16.20 4.78 1.17
N PRO A 31 -15.70 4.74 -0.07
CA PRO A 31 -14.29 4.47 -0.34
C PRO A 31 -13.39 5.42 0.46
N VAL A 32 -12.30 4.90 1.00
CA VAL A 32 -11.28 5.74 1.63
C VAL A 32 -10.62 6.57 0.53
N PRO A 33 -10.54 7.91 0.66
CA PRO A 33 -9.86 8.75 -0.33
C PRO A 33 -8.40 8.34 -0.49
N CYS A 34 -7.83 8.49 -1.69
CA CYS A 34 -6.43 8.15 -1.94
C CYS A 34 -5.52 8.81 -0.89
N PRO A 35 -4.81 8.03 -0.04
CA PRO A 35 -3.94 8.61 0.98
C PRO A 35 -2.67 9.21 0.36
N PHE A 36 -2.40 8.90 -0.90
CA PHE A 36 -1.25 9.37 -1.65
C PHE A 36 -1.60 10.66 -2.37
N ARG A 37 -0.92 11.75 -2.01
CA ARG A 37 -1.16 13.08 -2.59
C ARG A 37 0.14 13.70 -3.06
N GLY A 38 0.10 14.32 -4.24
CA GLY A 38 1.22 15.02 -4.84
C GLY A 38 2.10 14.13 -5.72
N PRO A 39 3.04 14.73 -6.46
CA PRO A 39 4.04 13.98 -7.20
C PRO A 39 4.98 13.30 -6.18
N MET A 40 4.96 11.98 -6.16
CA MET A 40 5.90 11.21 -5.34
C MET A 40 7.02 10.70 -6.23
N THR A 41 8.22 10.56 -5.66
CA THR A 41 9.34 9.95 -6.35
C THR A 41 9.71 8.64 -5.69
N PHE A 42 10.27 7.72 -6.47
CA PHE A 42 10.71 6.43 -5.98
C PHE A 42 12.02 6.01 -6.66
N THR A 43 12.76 5.16 -5.96
CA THR A 43 13.92 4.43 -6.49
C THR A 43 13.52 2.97 -6.66
N TYR A 44 14.17 2.26 -7.57
CA TYR A 44 13.86 0.86 -7.82
C TYR A 44 15.13 0.07 -8.10
N ASN A 45 15.09 -1.24 -7.90
CA ASN A 45 16.20 -2.14 -8.16
C ASN A 45 15.67 -3.39 -8.87
N ARG A 46 16.23 -3.68 -10.05
CA ARG A 46 15.87 -4.86 -10.88
C ARG A 46 16.90 -6.00 -10.79
N GLY A 47 17.80 -5.97 -9.81
CA GLY A 47 18.87 -6.94 -9.63
C GLY A 47 20.25 -6.48 -10.12
N HIS A 48 20.35 -5.29 -10.75
CA HIS A 48 21.60 -4.73 -11.28
C HIS A 48 22.10 -3.49 -10.53
N GLY A 49 21.49 -3.18 -9.38
CA GLY A 49 21.75 -1.97 -8.61
C GLY A 49 20.50 -1.10 -8.47
N THR A 50 20.53 -0.21 -7.49
CA THR A 50 19.42 0.71 -7.23
C THR A 50 19.50 1.89 -8.19
N CYS A 51 18.49 2.05 -9.04
CA CYS A 51 18.32 3.22 -9.88
C CYS A 51 17.72 4.36 -9.04
N SER A 52 18.55 5.36 -8.74
CA SER A 52 18.19 6.52 -7.92
C SER A 52 18.43 7.87 -8.59
N ASN A 53 19.03 7.91 -9.78
CA ASN A 53 19.30 9.14 -10.51
C ASN A 53 19.20 8.94 -12.04
N PRO A 54 18.23 9.57 -12.71
CA PRO A 54 17.16 10.39 -12.16
C PRO A 54 16.12 9.57 -11.37
N LEU A 55 15.44 10.20 -10.41
CA LEU A 55 14.37 9.55 -9.65
C LEU A 55 13.17 9.21 -10.55
N SER A 56 12.57 8.04 -10.31
CA SER A 56 11.31 7.66 -10.96
C SER A 56 10.14 8.38 -10.29
N ASN A 57 9.04 8.59 -11.01
CA ASN A 57 7.89 9.37 -10.54
C ASN A 57 6.64 8.49 -10.38
N VAL A 58 5.83 8.78 -9.38
CA VAL A 58 4.49 8.23 -9.21
C VAL A 58 3.49 9.35 -9.40
N ASP A 59 2.65 9.19 -10.40
CA ASP A 59 1.53 10.08 -10.62
C ASP A 59 0.27 9.49 -9.97
N THR A 60 -0.40 10.32 -9.19
CA THR A 60 -1.76 10.07 -8.71
C THR A 60 -2.71 10.35 -9.88
N CYS A 61 -2.94 9.39 -10.78
CA CYS A 61 -3.71 9.62 -12.01
C CYS A 61 -5.21 9.33 -11.82
N THR A 62 -6.01 10.41 -11.86
CA THR A 62 -7.47 10.58 -12.11
C THR A 62 -8.49 9.86 -11.23
N ASP A 63 -8.16 8.71 -10.64
CA ASP A 63 -9.05 7.88 -9.82
C ASP A 63 -8.44 7.73 -8.43
N ASP A 64 -9.21 7.98 -7.37
CA ASP A 64 -8.77 7.93 -5.96
C ASP A 64 -8.27 6.54 -5.53
N SER A 65 -8.40 5.52 -6.37
CA SER A 65 -7.97 4.16 -6.11
C SER A 65 -6.71 3.72 -6.87
N ARG A 66 -6.12 4.57 -7.73
CA ARG A 66 -5.06 4.15 -8.67
C ARG A 66 -3.81 5.03 -8.59
N LEU A 67 -2.65 4.37 -8.72
CA LEU A 67 -1.34 5.01 -8.82
C LEU A 67 -0.65 4.56 -10.12
N LEU A 68 -0.03 5.50 -10.82
CA LEU A 68 0.75 5.24 -12.02
C LEU A 68 2.25 5.41 -11.70
N PHE A 69 3.01 4.33 -11.82
CA PHE A 69 4.47 4.35 -11.65
C PHE A 69 5.17 4.58 -12.99
N LYS A 70 5.90 5.69 -13.10
CA LYS A 70 6.72 6.06 -14.26
C LYS A 70 8.19 5.84 -13.96
N TYR A 71 8.72 4.73 -14.47
CA TYR A 71 10.11 4.35 -14.33
C TYR A 71 11.00 5.20 -15.24
N GLN A 72 12.08 5.74 -14.68
CA GLN A 72 13.15 6.39 -15.43
C GLN A 72 14.32 5.41 -15.60
N ALA A 73 15.05 5.53 -16.71
CA ALA A 73 16.32 4.83 -16.89
C ALA A 73 17.45 5.60 -16.19
N CYS A 74 18.31 4.89 -15.46
CA CYS A 74 19.49 5.46 -14.82
C CYS A 74 20.73 5.17 -15.66
N PRO A 75 21.53 6.20 -16.03
CA PRO A 75 22.75 6.00 -16.83
C PRO A 75 23.74 5.02 -16.19
N ASP A 76 23.81 5.02 -14.85
CA ASP A 76 24.77 4.23 -14.08
C ASP A 76 24.29 2.80 -13.77
N VAL A 77 23.05 2.44 -14.11
CA VAL A 77 22.47 1.11 -13.83
C VAL A 77 22.16 0.39 -15.14
N PRO A 78 22.96 -0.61 -15.52
CA PRO A 78 22.70 -1.44 -16.69
C PRO A 78 21.31 -2.08 -16.62
N ALA A 79 20.64 -2.22 -17.77
CA ALA A 79 19.27 -2.74 -17.88
C ALA A 79 18.18 -1.93 -17.15
N SER A 80 18.48 -0.69 -16.75
CA SER A 80 17.45 0.28 -16.36
C SER A 80 16.74 0.90 -17.58
N GLU A 81 17.38 0.87 -18.75
CA GLU A 81 16.83 1.31 -20.04
C GLU A 81 15.72 0.38 -20.52
N SER A 82 14.66 0.97 -21.10
CA SER A 82 13.56 0.22 -21.70
C SER A 82 14.04 -0.39 -23.02
N SER A 83 13.84 -1.70 -23.20
CA SER A 83 14.08 -2.38 -24.49
C SER A 83 13.01 -2.04 -25.53
#